data_AF-A0AAD3NBK0-F1
#
_entry.id   AF-A0AAD3NBK0-F1
#
_cell.length_a   1.000
_cell.length_b   1.000
_cell.length_c   1.000
_cell.angle_alpha   90.00
_cell.angle_beta   90.00
_cell.angle_gamma   90.00
#
_symmetry.space_group_name_H-M   'P 1'
#
loop_
_entity.id
_entity.type
_entity.pdbx_description
1 polymer ?
#
loop_
_entity_poly.entity_id
_entity_poly.type
_entity_poly.pdbx_seq_one_letter_code
_entity_poly.pdbx_strand_id
1 'polypeptide(L)'
;MSNLPHLLRLRAAAFLRLSRCAASENCVSLSFDANFLHFSSSAALPSSTALQNKTSSRCYTRCARTEPVRIGCASGFWGDTATSVPQLIHSGKLDFLVFDYLSEITMSLLTAAKAKIPNLGYAPDFVQVALAPFINDIHRKGIRVVSNAGGVNPLACAAAIQEVIRKAGLDLKVAVVTGDDLMPHRSSLSDVKLDDGSRRPLPTTLHSMNAYLGAVPIQRCLDLGADVVVTGRCVDSAVALGPLMHAFQWERDDYDLLAAGR
;
A
#
# COMPACT_ATOMS: atom_id res chain seq x y z
N MET A 1 -24.50 42.49 -39.79
CA MET A 1 -25.76 41.70 -39.88
C MET A 1 -25.51 40.37 -39.16
N SER A 2 -25.43 40.33 -37.83
CA SER A 2 -26.53 40.18 -36.85
C SER A 2 -27.32 38.87 -37.00
N ASN A 3 -27.00 37.85 -36.19
CA ASN A 3 -27.89 37.42 -35.10
C ASN A 3 -27.25 36.33 -34.22
N LEU A 4 -27.11 36.67 -32.93
CA LEU A 4 -26.93 35.79 -31.78
C LEU A 4 -28.33 35.36 -31.27
N PRO A 5 -28.46 34.34 -30.39
CA PRO A 5 -28.66 34.72 -28.98
C PRO A 5 -28.06 33.77 -27.90
N HIS A 6 -27.65 34.44 -26.81
CA HIS A 6 -27.71 34.12 -25.36
C HIS A 6 -27.39 32.71 -24.82
N LEU A 7 -26.28 32.51 -24.09
CA LEU A 7 -26.03 32.79 -22.65
C LEU A 7 -26.67 31.78 -21.68
N LEU A 8 -25.83 30.94 -21.07
CA LEU A 8 -26.02 30.43 -19.70
C LEU A 8 -24.66 30.44 -18.98
N ARG A 9 -24.60 31.28 -17.95
CA ARG A 9 -23.50 31.43 -16.99
C ARG A 9 -23.48 30.22 -16.06
N LEU A 10 -22.29 29.64 -15.82
CA LEU A 10 -22.04 28.83 -14.64
C LEU A 10 -21.09 29.60 -13.70
N ARG A 11 -21.56 29.72 -12.45
CA ARG A 11 -20.95 30.46 -11.35
C ARG A 11 -19.65 29.80 -10.89
N ALA A 12 -18.66 30.63 -10.59
CA ALA A 12 -17.56 30.27 -9.71
C ALA A 12 -18.10 30.04 -8.28
N ALA A 13 -17.76 28.91 -7.67
CA ALA A 13 -18.06 28.62 -6.27
C ALA A 13 -16.80 28.76 -5.41
N ALA A 14 -16.83 29.84 -4.62
CA ALA A 14 -16.31 30.03 -3.27
C ALA A 14 -14.92 29.48 -2.89
N PHE A 15 -13.97 30.41 -2.85
CA PHE A 15 -12.87 30.46 -1.87
C PHE A 15 -13.42 30.27 -0.44
N LEU A 16 -12.90 29.29 0.30
CA LEU A 16 -13.04 29.22 1.75
C LEU A 16 -11.78 29.78 2.41
N ARG A 17 -11.98 30.88 3.14
CA ARG A 17 -11.00 31.59 3.96
C ARG A 17 -10.50 30.69 5.08
N LEU A 18 -9.19 30.59 5.21
CA LEU A 18 -8.50 30.21 6.45
C LEU A 18 -8.67 31.34 7.47
N SER A 19 -9.31 31.07 8.60
CA SER A 19 -9.21 31.89 9.80
C SER A 19 -8.44 31.12 10.87
N ARG A 20 -7.33 31.69 11.36
CA ARG A 20 -6.64 31.23 12.56
C ARG A 20 -7.41 31.69 13.80
N CYS A 21 -7.70 30.78 14.72
CA CYS A 21 -7.89 31.09 16.13
C CYS A 21 -7.09 30.08 16.96
N ALA A 22 -6.46 30.58 18.00
CA ALA A 22 -5.59 29.86 18.91
C ALA A 22 -6.37 29.28 20.10
N ALA A 23 -5.73 28.28 20.73
CA ALA A 23 -5.92 27.75 22.09
C ALA A 23 -6.85 26.54 22.31
N SER A 24 -6.18 25.46 22.75
CA SER A 24 -6.50 24.45 23.77
C SER A 24 -7.74 23.54 23.65
N GLU A 25 -7.41 22.24 23.65
CA GLU A 25 -8.04 21.10 24.33
C GLU A 25 -9.32 20.45 23.76
N ASN A 26 -9.18 19.12 23.64
CA ASN A 26 -10.20 18.07 23.61
C ASN A 26 -10.93 17.75 22.28
N CYS A 27 -10.58 16.55 21.79
CA CYS A 27 -11.47 15.58 21.14
C CYS A 27 -12.39 16.10 20.03
N VAL A 28 -11.97 15.93 18.78
CA VAL A 28 -12.88 16.04 17.62
C VAL A 28 -13.35 14.64 17.24
N SER A 29 -14.55 14.28 17.70
CA SER A 29 -15.32 13.16 17.18
C SER A 29 -15.95 13.57 15.84
N LEU A 30 -15.59 12.88 14.75
CA LEU A 30 -16.28 13.02 13.47
C LEU A 30 -17.41 11.98 13.40
N SER A 31 -18.63 12.43 13.65
CA SER A 31 -19.86 11.69 13.30
C SER A 31 -20.14 11.88 11.81
N PHE A 32 -20.27 10.79 11.06
CA PHE A 32 -20.78 10.83 9.70
C PHE A 32 -22.29 10.55 9.73
N ASP A 33 -23.08 11.58 9.47
CA ASP A 33 -24.50 11.42 9.15
C ASP A 33 -24.63 10.86 7.73
N ALA A 34 -24.96 9.57 7.64
CA ALA A 34 -25.43 8.95 6.42
C ALA A 34 -26.93 9.21 6.30
N ASN A 35 -27.34 10.05 5.34
CA ASN A 35 -28.64 9.97 4.66
C ASN A 35 -28.74 11.07 3.61
N PHE A 36 -28.84 10.72 2.33
CA PHE A 36 -29.74 11.35 1.36
C PHE A 36 -29.66 10.58 0.03
N LEU A 37 -30.52 9.57 -0.13
CA LEU A 37 -30.94 9.08 -1.45
C LEU A 37 -32.47 9.01 -1.46
N HIS A 38 -33.06 9.89 -2.25
CA HIS A 38 -34.48 9.84 -2.59
C HIS A 38 -34.67 8.80 -3.70
N PHE A 39 -35.47 7.75 -3.44
CA PHE A 39 -36.00 6.86 -4.48
C PHE A 39 -37.52 6.86 -4.40
N SER A 40 -38.17 7.15 -5.52
CA SER A 40 -39.63 7.11 -5.66
C SER A 40 -40.14 5.67 -5.78
N SER A 41 -41.24 5.41 -5.08
CA SER A 41 -41.96 4.13 -4.97
C SER A 41 -42.74 3.76 -6.24
N SER A 42 -42.73 2.47 -6.63
CA SER A 42 -43.94 1.63 -6.75
C SER A 42 -43.63 0.18 -7.18
N ALA A 43 -44.38 -0.76 -6.58
CA ALA A 43 -44.72 -2.13 -6.99
C ALA A 43 -43.86 -3.34 -6.54
N ALA A 44 -44.42 -4.02 -5.52
CA ALA A 44 -44.57 -5.47 -5.27
C ALA A 44 -43.38 -6.46 -5.43
N LEU A 45 -43.10 -7.15 -4.32
CA LEU A 45 -42.22 -8.32 -4.15
C LEU A 45 -42.66 -9.55 -4.97
N PRO A 46 -41.70 -10.45 -5.27
CA PRO A 46 -41.72 -11.71 -4.54
C PRO A 46 -40.38 -12.06 -3.87
N SER A 47 -40.52 -12.84 -2.81
CA SER A 47 -39.48 -13.45 -1.98
C SER A 47 -38.36 -14.11 -2.78
N SER A 48 -37.14 -13.57 -2.66
CA SER A 48 -35.93 -14.37 -2.79
C SER A 48 -35.00 -14.02 -1.63
N THR A 49 -34.42 -15.07 -1.08
CA THR A 49 -33.45 -15.12 0.02
C THR A 49 -32.50 -13.93 0.04
N ALA A 50 -32.66 -13.07 1.05
CA ALA A 50 -31.66 -12.07 1.39
C ALA A 50 -30.37 -12.79 1.80
N LEU A 51 -29.44 -12.93 0.86
CA LEU A 51 -28.03 -13.11 1.18
C LEU A 51 -27.60 -11.87 1.98
N GLN A 52 -27.65 -12.00 3.30
CA GLN A 52 -26.93 -11.10 4.19
C GLN A 52 -25.45 -11.26 3.86
N ASN A 53 -24.94 -10.40 2.99
CA ASN A 53 -23.51 -10.14 2.90
C ASN A 53 -23.09 -9.52 4.23
N LYS A 54 -22.81 -10.37 5.23
CA LYS A 54 -22.05 -9.98 6.41
C LYS A 54 -20.64 -9.65 5.93
N THR A 55 -20.40 -8.39 5.55
CA THR A 55 -19.06 -7.83 5.46
C THR A 55 -18.44 -7.89 6.85
N SER A 56 -17.74 -8.98 7.16
CA SER A 56 -17.00 -9.11 8.42
C SER A 56 -15.76 -8.23 8.32
N SER A 57 -15.90 -6.96 8.72
CA SER A 57 -14.73 -6.10 8.84
C SER A 57 -13.79 -6.67 9.91
N ARG A 58 -12.55 -6.97 9.54
CA ARG A 58 -11.53 -7.37 10.52
C ARG A 58 -11.17 -6.19 11.39
N CYS A 59 -11.16 -6.43 12.70
CA CYS A 59 -10.60 -5.53 13.67
C CYS A 59 -9.24 -6.08 14.12
N TYR A 60 -8.19 -5.28 13.96
CA TYR A 60 -6.85 -5.59 14.48
C TYR A 60 -6.62 -4.81 15.77
N THR A 61 -6.12 -5.49 16.80
CA THR A 61 -5.82 -4.86 18.09
C THR A 61 -4.71 -3.82 17.91
N ARG A 62 -4.95 -2.60 18.41
CA ARG A 62 -3.99 -1.48 18.39
C ARG A 62 -3.12 -1.39 19.65
N CYS A 63 -3.29 -2.32 20.60
CA CYS A 63 -2.45 -2.39 21.78
C CYS A 63 -1.16 -3.15 21.48
N ALA A 64 -0.07 -2.72 22.13
CA ALA A 64 1.21 -3.41 22.07
C ALA A 64 1.03 -4.89 22.48
N ARG A 65 1.61 -5.79 21.67
CA ARG A 65 1.62 -7.23 21.96
C ARG A 65 2.72 -7.54 22.97
N THR A 66 2.44 -8.47 23.88
CA THR A 66 3.45 -9.08 24.77
C THR A 66 3.93 -10.43 24.27
N GLU A 67 3.20 -11.03 23.35
CA GLU A 67 3.51 -12.34 22.76
C GLU A 67 4.42 -12.23 21.53
N PRO A 68 5.26 -13.24 21.25
CA PRO A 68 6.09 -13.27 20.06
C PRO A 68 5.29 -13.07 18.77
N VAL A 69 5.85 -12.28 17.85
CA VAL A 69 5.31 -12.05 16.51
C VAL A 69 6.01 -12.99 15.54
N ARG A 70 5.24 -13.76 14.78
CA ARG A 70 5.77 -14.72 13.80
C ARG A 70 5.72 -14.13 12.40
N ILE A 71 6.90 -13.83 11.86
CA ILE A 71 7.07 -13.30 10.50
C ILE A 71 7.72 -14.39 9.64
N GLY A 72 7.07 -14.75 8.54
CA GLY A 72 7.65 -15.63 7.53
C GLY A 72 8.11 -14.82 6.33
N CYS A 73 9.37 -14.97 5.92
CA CYS A 73 9.88 -14.35 4.70
C CYS A 73 9.79 -15.35 3.53
N ALA A 74 8.96 -15.04 2.54
CA ALA A 74 8.69 -15.92 1.40
C ALA A 74 9.56 -15.62 0.17
N SER A 75 10.28 -14.49 0.13
CA SER A 75 11.24 -14.18 -0.92
C SER A 75 12.34 -13.27 -0.42
N GLY A 76 13.57 -13.48 -0.91
CA GLY A 76 14.68 -12.54 -0.76
C GLY A 76 15.03 -11.76 -2.04
N PHE A 77 14.47 -12.14 -3.19
CA PHE A 77 14.67 -11.46 -4.48
C PHE A 77 13.58 -11.86 -5.48
N TRP A 78 13.44 -11.12 -6.59
CA TRP A 78 12.56 -11.52 -7.69
C TRP A 78 13.14 -12.69 -8.48
N GLY A 79 12.42 -13.82 -8.47
CA GLY A 79 12.87 -15.09 -9.04
C GLY A 79 13.14 -16.17 -7.99
N ASP A 80 12.94 -15.86 -6.70
CA ASP A 80 13.01 -16.84 -5.60
C ASP A 80 11.92 -17.92 -5.72
N THR A 81 12.06 -18.99 -4.93
CA THR A 81 11.19 -20.16 -5.00
C THR A 81 9.73 -19.85 -4.67
N ALA A 82 8.81 -20.27 -5.55
CA ALA A 82 7.38 -20.18 -5.32
C ALA A 82 6.87 -21.13 -4.22
N THR A 83 7.67 -22.12 -3.82
CA THR A 83 7.25 -23.14 -2.83
C THR A 83 7.32 -22.66 -1.38
N SER A 84 7.95 -21.51 -1.11
CA SER A 84 8.07 -20.92 0.23
C SER A 84 6.70 -20.58 0.83
N VAL A 85 5.81 -19.97 0.03
CA VAL A 85 4.48 -19.53 0.48
C VAL A 85 3.66 -20.69 1.05
N PRO A 86 3.39 -21.79 0.33
CA PRO A 86 2.61 -22.89 0.88
C PRO A 86 3.28 -23.52 2.12
N GLN A 87 4.61 -23.59 2.18
CA GLN A 87 5.29 -24.12 3.38
C GLN A 87 5.05 -23.23 4.60
N LEU A 88 5.21 -21.92 4.42
CA LEU A 88 5.09 -20.92 5.47
C LEU A 88 3.65 -20.78 5.99
N ILE A 89 2.67 -20.69 5.10
CA ILE A 89 1.27 -20.50 5.53
C ILE A 89 0.68 -21.76 6.18
N HIS A 90 1.09 -22.96 5.75
CA HIS A 90 0.54 -24.21 6.28
C HIS A 90 1.20 -24.63 7.60
N SER A 91 2.51 -24.40 7.76
CA SER A 91 3.28 -24.91 8.92
C SER A 91 3.74 -23.82 9.89
N GLY A 92 3.84 -22.55 9.47
CA GLY A 92 4.54 -21.50 10.23
C GLY A 92 3.74 -20.80 11.34
N LYS A 93 2.41 -20.97 11.40
CA LYS A 93 1.50 -20.23 12.32
C LYS A 93 1.80 -18.72 12.34
N LEU A 94 1.85 -18.11 11.15
CA LEU A 94 2.33 -16.74 10.97
C LEU A 94 1.31 -15.68 11.39
N ASP A 95 1.82 -14.55 11.89
CA ASP A 95 1.09 -13.29 11.97
C ASP A 95 1.25 -12.49 10.66
N PHE A 96 2.49 -12.49 10.12
CA PHE A 96 2.85 -11.76 8.90
C PHE A 96 3.59 -12.65 7.90
N LEU A 97 3.29 -12.46 6.62
CA LEU A 97 4.02 -13.01 5.49
C LEU A 97 4.66 -11.86 4.72
N VAL A 98 5.99 -11.86 4.63
CA VAL A 98 6.75 -10.78 4.02
C VAL A 98 7.48 -11.24 2.77
N PHE A 99 7.70 -10.31 1.86
CA PHE A 99 8.39 -10.55 0.60
C PHE A 99 9.33 -9.41 0.27
N ASP A 100 10.58 -9.74 0.00
CA ASP A 100 11.54 -8.87 -0.64
C ASP A 100 11.80 -9.33 -2.08
N TYR A 101 11.56 -8.45 -3.05
CA TYR A 101 11.64 -8.72 -4.49
C TYR A 101 12.69 -7.85 -5.19
N LEU A 102 13.00 -6.68 -4.66
CA LEU A 102 13.61 -5.64 -5.46
C LEU A 102 15.13 -5.63 -5.29
N SER A 103 15.84 -5.70 -6.41
CA SER A 103 17.24 -5.29 -6.55
C SER A 103 17.37 -4.15 -7.56
N GLU A 104 18.57 -3.58 -7.69
CA GLU A 104 18.90 -2.58 -8.71
C GLU A 104 18.60 -3.08 -10.13
N ILE A 105 18.92 -4.36 -10.40
CA ILE A 105 18.65 -5.00 -11.69
C ILE A 105 17.15 -5.15 -11.90
N THR A 106 16.42 -5.60 -10.89
CA THR A 106 14.96 -5.72 -10.93
C THR A 106 14.28 -4.41 -11.28
N MET A 107 14.71 -3.29 -10.66
CA MET A 107 14.13 -1.98 -10.92
C MET A 107 14.29 -1.55 -12.39
N SER A 108 15.42 -1.87 -13.01
CA SER A 108 15.66 -1.58 -14.43
C SER A 108 14.73 -2.37 -15.34
N LEU A 109 14.52 -3.66 -15.05
CA LEU A 109 13.58 -4.52 -15.79
C LEU A 109 12.14 -4.04 -15.66
N LEU A 110 11.71 -3.69 -14.45
CA LEU A 110 10.37 -3.20 -14.18
C LEU A 110 10.11 -1.84 -14.84
N THR A 111 11.11 -0.97 -14.87
CA THR A 111 11.05 0.30 -15.60
C THR A 111 10.88 0.08 -17.10
N ALA A 112 11.66 -0.83 -17.69
CA ALA A 112 11.52 -1.19 -19.09
C ALA A 112 10.14 -1.80 -19.41
N ALA A 113 9.60 -2.63 -18.50
CA ALA A 113 8.26 -3.20 -18.64
C ALA A 113 7.17 -2.12 -18.60
N LYS A 114 7.22 -1.19 -17.63
CA LYS A 114 6.28 -0.06 -17.52
C LYS A 114 6.33 0.86 -18.73
N ALA A 115 7.52 1.11 -19.29
CA ALA A 115 7.68 1.93 -20.49
C ALA A 115 6.99 1.33 -21.73
N LYS A 116 6.95 -0.02 -21.82
CA LYS A 116 6.25 -0.73 -22.90
C LYS A 116 4.75 -0.86 -22.65
N ILE A 117 4.37 -1.18 -21.41
CA ILE A 117 2.98 -1.40 -20.99
C ILE A 117 2.75 -0.62 -19.69
N PRO A 118 2.03 0.52 -19.72
CA PRO A 118 1.90 1.42 -18.57
C PRO A 118 1.37 0.80 -17.27
N ASN A 119 0.59 -0.29 -17.38
CA ASN A 119 0.03 -1.02 -16.23
C ASN A 119 0.98 -2.07 -15.63
N LEU A 120 2.18 -2.24 -16.17
CA LEU A 120 3.25 -3.05 -15.57
C LEU A 120 4.18 -2.19 -14.71
N GLY A 121 5.32 -2.75 -14.29
CA GLY A 121 6.29 -2.09 -13.40
C GLY A 121 6.29 -2.60 -11.97
N TYR A 122 5.61 -3.72 -11.71
CA TYR A 122 5.62 -4.48 -10.46
C TYR A 122 5.95 -5.95 -10.77
N ALA A 123 6.29 -6.75 -9.76
CA ALA A 123 6.57 -8.17 -9.93
C ALA A 123 5.25 -8.97 -10.13
N PRO A 124 4.95 -9.47 -11.35
CA PRO A 124 3.66 -10.13 -11.63
C PRO A 124 3.51 -11.44 -10.86
N ASP A 125 4.61 -12.17 -10.64
CA ASP A 125 4.60 -13.46 -9.96
C ASP A 125 4.18 -13.33 -8.49
N PHE A 126 4.44 -12.17 -7.85
CA PHE A 126 3.92 -11.90 -6.51
C PHE A 126 2.39 -11.99 -6.49
N VAL A 127 1.73 -11.41 -7.50
CA VAL A 127 0.26 -11.43 -7.57
C VAL A 127 -0.25 -12.80 -8.00
N GLN A 128 0.33 -13.36 -9.07
CA GLN A 128 -0.23 -14.52 -9.77
C GLN A 128 0.16 -15.85 -9.14
N VAL A 129 1.37 -15.95 -8.60
CA VAL A 129 1.95 -17.20 -8.09
C VAL A 129 1.98 -17.20 -6.57
N ALA A 130 2.41 -16.11 -5.94
CA ALA A 130 2.56 -16.05 -4.49
C ALA A 130 1.25 -15.72 -3.76
N LEU A 131 0.40 -14.84 -4.31
CA LEU A 131 -0.81 -14.39 -3.62
C LEU A 131 -2.08 -15.10 -4.08
N ALA A 132 -2.37 -15.11 -5.39
CA ALA A 132 -3.65 -15.60 -5.91
C ALA A 132 -4.01 -17.04 -5.52
N PRO A 133 -3.10 -18.04 -5.57
CA PRO A 133 -3.46 -19.41 -5.22
C PRO A 133 -3.77 -19.58 -3.72
N PHE A 134 -3.24 -18.70 -2.88
CA PHE A 134 -3.24 -18.85 -1.42
C PHE A 134 -4.05 -17.78 -0.68
N ILE A 135 -4.68 -16.84 -1.40
CA ILE A 135 -5.39 -15.71 -0.80
C ILE A 135 -6.49 -16.13 0.17
N ASN A 136 -7.17 -17.25 -0.12
CA ASN A 136 -8.19 -17.82 0.76
C ASN A 136 -7.61 -18.39 2.05
N ASP A 137 -6.43 -19.03 1.99
CA ASP A 137 -5.74 -19.54 3.17
C ASP A 137 -5.16 -18.43 4.03
N ILE A 138 -4.52 -17.44 3.37
CA ILE A 138 -4.03 -16.21 4.01
C ILE A 138 -5.19 -15.51 4.74
N HIS A 139 -6.34 -15.40 4.07
CA HIS A 139 -7.56 -14.88 4.69
C HIS A 139 -7.98 -15.76 5.88
N ARG A 140 -8.29 -17.05 5.70
CA ARG A 140 -8.78 -17.90 6.80
C ARG A 140 -7.88 -17.89 8.03
N LYS A 141 -6.56 -17.83 7.84
CA LYS A 141 -5.56 -17.82 8.92
C LYS A 141 -5.30 -16.44 9.54
N GLY A 142 -5.88 -15.38 8.97
CA GLY A 142 -5.69 -14.01 9.45
C GLY A 142 -4.30 -13.44 9.21
N ILE A 143 -3.53 -14.01 8.27
CA ILE A 143 -2.17 -13.59 7.95
C ILE A 143 -2.22 -12.27 7.20
N ARG A 144 -1.39 -11.30 7.60
CA ARG A 144 -1.20 -10.03 6.89
C ARG A 144 0.03 -10.07 6.02
N VAL A 145 -0.03 -9.45 4.85
CA VAL A 145 1.03 -9.52 3.83
C VAL A 145 1.73 -8.18 3.69
N VAL A 146 3.06 -8.16 3.63
CA VAL A 146 3.87 -6.96 3.35
C VAL A 146 4.86 -7.27 2.24
N SER A 147 4.92 -6.44 1.21
CA SER A 147 5.79 -6.70 0.06
C SER A 147 6.26 -5.43 -0.63
N ASN A 148 7.52 -5.40 -1.08
CA ASN A 148 8.04 -4.37 -1.99
C ASN A 148 7.86 -4.73 -3.47
N ALA A 149 7.09 -5.77 -3.80
CA ALA A 149 6.81 -6.20 -5.17
C ALA A 149 6.17 -5.12 -6.06
N GLY A 150 5.73 -3.99 -5.50
CA GLY A 150 5.16 -2.88 -6.26
C GLY A 150 6.14 -2.21 -7.21
N GLY A 151 7.45 -2.34 -6.97
CA GLY A 151 8.49 -1.87 -7.88
C GLY A 151 8.33 -0.39 -8.24
N VAL A 152 8.32 -0.08 -9.53
CA VAL A 152 8.11 1.29 -10.06
C VAL A 152 6.64 1.60 -10.37
N ASN A 153 5.70 0.69 -10.03
CA ASN A 153 4.28 0.89 -10.19
C ASN A 153 3.45 0.22 -9.08
N PRO A 154 3.63 0.65 -7.82
CA PRO A 154 2.96 0.02 -6.68
C PRO A 154 1.44 0.17 -6.72
N LEU A 155 0.91 1.21 -7.38
CA LEU A 155 -0.54 1.39 -7.59
C LEU A 155 -1.12 0.34 -8.55
N ALA A 156 -0.44 0.03 -9.67
CA ALA A 156 -0.89 -1.03 -10.56
C ALA A 156 -0.80 -2.41 -9.92
N CYS A 157 0.22 -2.64 -9.08
CA CYS A 157 0.33 -3.86 -8.28
C CYS A 157 -0.88 -4.01 -7.35
N ALA A 158 -1.24 -2.95 -6.63
CA ALA A 158 -2.40 -2.94 -5.75
C ALA A 158 -3.72 -3.20 -6.50
N ALA A 159 -3.90 -2.61 -7.68
CA ALA A 159 -5.07 -2.87 -8.52
C ALA A 159 -5.15 -4.36 -8.93
N ALA A 160 -4.02 -4.98 -9.29
CA ALA A 160 -3.97 -6.40 -9.63
C ALA A 160 -4.30 -7.30 -8.43
N ILE A 161 -3.85 -6.94 -7.23
CA ILE A 161 -4.19 -7.64 -5.98
C ILE A 161 -5.67 -7.48 -5.64
N GLN A 162 -6.23 -6.29 -5.80
CA GLN A 162 -7.66 -6.05 -5.60
C GLN A 162 -8.51 -6.93 -6.52
N GLU A 163 -8.07 -7.14 -7.77
CA GLU A 163 -8.77 -8.04 -8.68
C GLU A 163 -8.70 -9.51 -8.22
N VAL A 164 -7.56 -9.95 -7.65
CA VAL A 164 -7.44 -11.28 -7.02
C VAL A 164 -8.41 -11.42 -5.85
N ILE A 165 -8.45 -10.42 -4.96
CA ILE A 165 -9.34 -10.38 -3.78
C ILE A 165 -10.81 -10.44 -4.23
N ARG A 166 -11.19 -9.63 -5.22
CA ARG A 166 -12.54 -9.58 -5.78
C ARG A 166 -12.96 -10.91 -6.38
N LYS A 167 -12.08 -11.56 -7.16
CA LYS A 167 -12.35 -12.90 -7.73
C LYS A 167 -12.51 -13.98 -6.66
N ALA A 168 -11.81 -13.85 -5.54
CA ALA A 168 -11.95 -14.75 -4.40
C ALA A 168 -13.21 -14.48 -3.54
N GLY A 169 -13.95 -13.40 -3.82
CA GLY A 169 -15.13 -13.02 -3.04
C GLY A 169 -14.80 -12.54 -1.62
N LEU A 170 -13.60 -11.98 -1.42
CA LEU A 170 -13.10 -11.52 -0.12
C LEU A 170 -13.19 -10.00 0.01
N ASP A 171 -13.19 -9.51 1.24
CA ASP A 171 -13.14 -8.09 1.59
C ASP A 171 -11.84 -7.82 2.37
N LEU A 172 -10.72 -7.78 1.65
CA LEU A 172 -9.38 -7.52 2.20
C LEU A 172 -8.92 -6.11 1.82
N LYS A 173 -8.34 -5.38 2.78
CA LYS A 173 -7.83 -4.02 2.59
C LYS A 173 -6.41 -4.05 2.02
N VAL A 174 -6.22 -3.41 0.87
CA VAL A 174 -4.90 -3.22 0.25
C VAL A 174 -4.45 -1.78 0.47
N ALA A 175 -3.29 -1.58 1.09
CA ALA A 175 -2.65 -0.28 1.25
C ALA A 175 -1.38 -0.20 0.40
N VAL A 176 -1.09 1.02 -0.07
CA VAL A 176 0.06 1.29 -0.93
C VAL A 176 0.94 2.34 -0.29
N VAL A 177 2.23 2.05 -0.17
CA VAL A 177 3.26 3.02 0.19
C VAL A 177 3.85 3.59 -1.10
N THR A 178 3.80 4.91 -1.23
CA THR A 178 4.34 5.67 -2.37
C THR A 178 5.29 6.76 -1.86
N GLY A 179 5.95 7.47 -2.78
CA GLY A 179 6.89 8.55 -2.48
C GLY A 179 8.36 8.14 -2.62
N ASP A 180 8.62 6.90 -3.02
CA ASP A 180 9.95 6.45 -3.39
C ASP A 180 10.37 6.99 -4.77
N ASP A 181 9.45 7.15 -5.72
CA ASP A 181 9.73 7.68 -7.06
C ASP A 181 10.11 9.18 -7.02
N LEU A 182 11.38 9.45 -7.29
CA LEU A 182 11.97 10.79 -7.35
C LEU A 182 12.13 11.31 -8.78
N MET A 183 11.66 10.59 -9.81
CA MET A 183 11.69 11.09 -11.19
C MET A 183 11.02 12.46 -11.36
N PRO A 184 9.90 12.79 -10.68
CA PRO A 184 9.33 14.14 -10.70
C PRO A 184 10.27 15.24 -10.16
N HIS A 185 11.26 14.87 -9.35
CA HIS A 185 12.22 15.76 -8.69
C HIS A 185 13.59 15.81 -9.41
N ARG A 186 13.72 15.18 -10.58
CA ARG A 186 14.99 15.11 -11.33
C ARG A 186 15.63 16.49 -11.57
N SER A 187 14.83 17.52 -11.87
CA SER A 187 15.36 18.87 -12.15
C SER A 187 15.94 19.55 -10.90
N SER A 188 15.45 19.21 -9.71
CA SER A 188 15.96 19.71 -8.43
C SER A 188 17.18 18.95 -7.91
N LEU A 189 17.50 17.80 -8.49
CA LEU A 189 18.59 16.91 -8.09
C LEU A 189 19.62 16.81 -9.23
N SER A 190 20.27 17.92 -9.59
CA SER A 190 21.12 17.98 -10.79
C SER A 190 22.44 17.21 -10.67
N ASP A 191 22.93 17.01 -9.45
CA ASP A 191 24.20 16.34 -9.17
C ASP A 191 24.12 15.43 -7.93
N VAL A 192 24.99 14.42 -7.93
CA VAL A 192 25.14 13.46 -6.83
C VAL A 192 26.43 13.78 -6.12
N LYS A 193 26.34 13.97 -4.80
CA LYS A 193 27.51 14.03 -3.92
C LYS A 193 28.00 12.59 -3.69
N LEU A 194 29.25 12.33 -4.03
CA LEU A 194 29.91 11.05 -3.79
C LEU A 194 30.58 11.04 -2.41
N ASP A 195 30.97 9.85 -1.95
CA ASP A 195 31.60 9.66 -0.63
C ASP A 195 32.93 10.40 -0.47
N ASP A 196 33.65 10.62 -1.58
CA ASP A 196 34.88 11.42 -1.63
C ASP A 196 34.62 12.95 -1.56
N GLY A 197 33.36 13.36 -1.43
CA GLY A 197 32.92 14.75 -1.39
C GLY A 197 32.82 15.42 -2.76
N SER A 198 33.22 14.75 -3.84
CA SER A 198 33.05 15.25 -5.20
C SER A 198 31.57 15.24 -5.61
N ARG A 199 31.23 16.08 -6.58
CA ARG A 199 29.88 16.14 -7.16
C ARG A 199 29.96 15.70 -8.61
N ARG A 200 29.10 14.78 -9.02
CA ARG A 200 28.98 14.35 -10.41
C ARG A 200 27.60 14.69 -10.95
N PRO A 201 27.49 15.20 -12.18
CA PRO A 201 26.19 15.40 -12.80
C PRO A 201 25.47 14.05 -12.91
N LEU A 202 24.16 14.07 -12.80
CA LEU A 202 23.37 12.88 -13.13
C LEU A 202 23.58 12.48 -14.60
N PRO A 203 23.47 11.18 -14.92
CA PRO A 203 23.43 10.70 -16.29
C PRO A 203 22.41 11.45 -17.15
N THR A 204 22.75 11.69 -18.42
CA THR A 204 21.85 12.34 -19.40
C THR A 204 20.54 11.57 -19.55
N THR A 205 20.61 10.24 -19.50
CA THR A 205 19.46 9.35 -19.54
C THR A 205 19.26 8.72 -18.17
N LEU A 206 18.08 8.96 -17.58
CA LEU A 206 17.65 8.33 -16.33
C LEU A 206 16.36 7.59 -16.59
N HIS A 207 16.35 6.31 -16.28
CA HIS A 207 15.18 5.46 -16.42
C HIS A 207 14.35 5.45 -15.13
N SER A 208 15.02 5.46 -13.99
CA SER A 208 14.40 5.52 -12.67
C SER A 208 15.27 6.30 -11.69
N MET A 209 14.64 6.80 -10.64
CA MET A 209 15.28 7.44 -9.50
C MET A 209 14.41 7.15 -8.28
N ASN A 210 14.89 6.34 -7.35
CA ASN A 210 14.07 5.87 -6.24
C ASN A 210 14.79 6.06 -4.89
N ALA A 211 14.08 6.59 -3.91
CA ALA A 211 14.51 6.61 -2.52
C ALA A 211 14.18 5.27 -1.85
N TYR A 212 15.04 4.82 -0.94
CA TYR A 212 14.75 3.69 -0.09
C TYR A 212 13.95 4.16 1.12
N LEU A 213 12.64 3.92 1.11
CA LEU A 213 11.78 4.22 2.26
C LEU A 213 12.06 3.27 3.43
N GLY A 214 11.88 3.77 4.66
CA GLY A 214 11.99 2.97 5.89
C GLY A 214 10.71 2.23 6.27
N ALA A 215 10.68 1.66 7.48
CA ALA A 215 9.56 0.85 8.00
C ALA A 215 8.30 1.65 8.39
N VAL A 216 8.46 2.94 8.67
CA VAL A 216 7.41 3.82 9.20
C VAL A 216 6.13 3.87 8.33
N PRO A 217 6.20 4.03 7.00
CA PRO A 217 5.00 4.03 6.17
C PRO A 217 4.29 2.66 6.19
N ILE A 218 5.05 1.57 6.29
CA ILE A 218 4.50 0.21 6.38
C ILE A 218 3.75 0.03 7.70
N GLN A 219 4.36 0.43 8.84
CA GLN A 219 3.71 0.47 10.15
C GLN A 219 2.38 1.22 10.05
N ARG A 220 2.39 2.42 9.46
CA ARG A 220 1.19 3.25 9.34
C ARG A 220 0.06 2.56 8.54
N CYS A 221 0.39 1.89 7.44
CA CYS A 221 -0.59 1.10 6.69
C CYS A 221 -1.19 -0.02 7.55
N LEU A 222 -0.36 -0.68 8.34
CA LEU A 222 -0.80 -1.75 9.24
C LEU A 222 -1.67 -1.21 10.39
N ASP A 223 -1.34 -0.06 10.97
CA ASP A 223 -2.15 0.60 12.01
C ASP A 223 -3.54 1.01 11.52
N LEU A 224 -3.65 1.34 10.23
CA LEU A 224 -4.92 1.65 9.55
C LEU A 224 -5.71 0.39 9.15
N GLY A 225 -5.18 -0.80 9.47
CA GLY A 225 -5.88 -2.07 9.30
C GLY A 225 -5.71 -2.72 7.92
N ALA A 226 -4.65 -2.41 7.16
CA ALA A 226 -4.39 -3.05 5.87
C ALA A 226 -4.10 -4.56 6.00
N ASP A 227 -4.81 -5.41 5.27
CA ASP A 227 -4.50 -6.84 5.20
C ASP A 227 -3.27 -7.11 4.31
N VAL A 228 -3.09 -6.29 3.27
CA VAL A 228 -1.95 -6.35 2.35
C VAL A 228 -1.34 -4.96 2.23
N VAL A 229 -0.03 -4.84 2.46
CA VAL A 229 0.75 -3.63 2.23
C VAL A 229 1.70 -3.87 1.07
N VAL A 230 1.62 -3.01 0.05
CA VAL A 230 2.54 -3.03 -1.09
C VAL A 230 3.30 -1.71 -1.15
N THR A 231 4.61 -1.78 -1.30
CA THR A 231 5.48 -0.62 -1.47
C THR A 231 6.23 -0.67 -2.80
N GLY A 232 6.74 0.48 -3.24
CA GLY A 232 7.83 0.57 -4.22
C GLY A 232 9.18 0.26 -3.56
N ARG A 233 10.21 1.07 -3.83
CA ARG A 233 11.52 0.88 -3.20
C ARG A 233 11.49 1.20 -1.69
N CYS A 234 11.92 0.24 -0.89
CA CYS A 234 12.19 0.40 0.54
C CYS A 234 13.51 -0.28 0.88
N VAL A 235 14.04 -0.02 2.08
CA VAL A 235 15.12 -0.85 2.62
C VAL A 235 14.62 -2.27 2.89
N ASP A 236 15.46 -3.26 2.67
CA ASP A 236 15.14 -4.70 2.77
C ASP A 236 14.58 -5.04 4.17
N SER A 237 15.16 -4.45 5.22
CA SER A 237 14.70 -4.63 6.60
C SER A 237 13.31 -4.04 6.87
N ALA A 238 12.83 -3.08 6.07
CA ALA A 238 11.57 -2.39 6.33
C ALA A 238 10.36 -3.31 6.24
N VAL A 239 10.38 -4.32 5.35
CA VAL A 239 9.25 -5.25 5.21
C VAL A 239 9.07 -6.13 6.43
N ALA A 240 10.12 -6.37 7.22
CA ALA A 240 10.06 -7.09 8.49
C ALA A 240 9.89 -6.13 9.69
N LEU A 241 10.60 -5.01 9.70
CA LEU A 241 10.56 -4.03 10.80
C LEU A 241 9.20 -3.32 10.89
N GLY A 242 8.54 -3.02 9.77
CA GLY A 242 7.20 -2.40 9.76
C GLY A 242 6.15 -3.21 10.55
N PRO A 243 6.01 -4.52 10.30
CA PRO A 243 5.22 -5.42 11.14
C PRO A 243 5.57 -5.42 12.62
N LEU A 244 6.86 -5.40 12.98
CA LEU A 244 7.30 -5.36 14.38
C LEU A 244 6.90 -4.04 15.06
N MET A 245 7.19 -2.91 14.41
CA MET A 245 6.78 -1.59 14.89
C MET A 245 5.27 -1.50 15.08
N HIS A 246 4.49 -2.10 14.18
CA HIS A 246 3.04 -2.17 14.32
C HIS A 246 2.62 -3.07 15.49
N ALA A 247 3.17 -4.28 15.57
CA ALA A 247 2.75 -5.27 16.56
C ALA A 247 3.09 -4.84 18.00
N PHE A 248 4.24 -4.18 18.19
CA PHE A 248 4.72 -3.74 19.50
C PHE A 248 4.47 -2.25 19.78
N GLN A 249 3.89 -1.53 18.82
CA GLN A 249 3.63 -0.08 18.91
C GLN A 249 4.92 0.71 19.22
N TRP A 250 6.02 0.34 18.56
CA TRP A 250 7.29 1.08 18.69
C TRP A 250 7.20 2.44 18.02
N GLU A 251 7.83 3.42 18.65
CA GLU A 251 7.97 4.77 18.14
C GLU A 251 9.19 4.89 17.22
N ARG A 252 9.28 6.01 16.50
CA ARG A 252 10.31 6.21 15.46
C ARG A 252 11.70 6.52 16.03
N ASP A 253 11.74 6.85 17.32
CA ASP A 253 12.91 7.21 18.09
C ASP A 253 13.31 6.14 19.12
N ASP A 254 12.64 4.99 19.12
CA ASP A 254 13.04 3.80 19.89
C ASP A 254 14.26 3.09 19.25
N TYR A 255 15.36 3.82 19.06
CA TYR A 255 16.48 3.41 18.21
C TYR A 255 17.07 2.03 18.57
N ASP A 256 17.13 1.69 19.86
CA ASP A 256 17.61 0.39 20.31
C ASP A 256 16.71 -0.76 19.84
N LEU A 257 15.39 -0.58 19.91
CA LEU A 257 14.41 -1.56 19.44
C LEU A 257 14.44 -1.65 17.90
N LEU A 258 14.50 -0.49 17.22
CA LEU A 258 14.54 -0.43 15.77
C LEU A 258 15.82 -1.08 15.20
N ALA A 259 16.96 -0.89 15.86
CA ALA A 259 18.23 -1.50 15.46
C ALA A 259 18.28 -3.00 15.76
N ALA A 260 17.71 -3.44 16.89
CA ALA A 260 17.72 -4.83 17.30
C ALA A 260 16.68 -5.69 16.55
N GLY A 261 15.53 -5.12 16.19
CA GLY A 261 14.42 -5.84 15.57
C GLY A 261 13.86 -6.97 16.44
N ARG A 262 13.94 -6.84 17.77
CA ARG A 262 13.48 -7.82 18.76
C ARG A 262 13.16 -7.17 20.10
#